data_AF-A0A442WFS2-F1
#
_entry.id   AF-A0A442WFS2-F1
#
_cell.length_a   1.000
_cell.length_b   1.000
_cell.length_c   1.000
_cell.angle_alpha   90.00
_cell.angle_beta   90.00
_cell.angle_gamma   90.00
#
_symmetry.space_group_name_H-M   'P 1'
#
loop_
_entity.id
_entity.type
_entity.pdbx_description
1 polymer ?
#
loop_
_entity_poly.entity_id
_entity_poly.type
_entity_poly.pdbx_seq_one_letter_code
_entity_poly.pdbx_strand_id
1 'polypeptide(L)'
;MTDQQTPDHFANMDPRTAALMKAALAAPKTHAVISTYADGSQRRYDTRNAASAENHAVGERRKIGRDLISRETGGIVRVVSVEIVPIA
;
A
#
# COMPACT_ATOMS: atom_id res chain seq x y z
N MET A 1 -25.46 31.00 -14.99
CA MET A 1 -25.48 29.90 -14.01
C MET A 1 -25.42 28.63 -14.83
N THR A 2 -24.22 28.17 -15.16
CA THR A 2 -24.03 27.04 -16.08
C THR A 2 -23.26 25.99 -15.31
N ASP A 3 -23.99 25.00 -14.80
CA ASP A 3 -23.45 23.76 -14.26
C ASP A 3 -22.65 23.08 -15.37
N GLN A 4 -21.32 23.12 -15.27
CA GLN A 4 -20.48 22.19 -16.02
C GLN A 4 -20.58 20.84 -15.32
N GLN A 5 -21.43 19.97 -15.87
CA GLN A 5 -21.42 18.54 -15.57
C GLN A 5 -19.99 18.03 -15.78
N THR A 6 -19.34 17.63 -14.69
CA THR A 6 -18.05 16.94 -14.75
C THR A 6 -18.30 15.64 -15.50
N PRO A 7 -17.61 15.34 -16.62
CA PRO A 7 -17.79 14.05 -17.26
C PRO A 7 -17.32 12.98 -16.27
N ASP A 8 -18.23 12.09 -15.88
CA ASP A 8 -17.90 10.87 -15.15
C ASP A 8 -16.78 10.17 -15.92
N HIS A 9 -15.55 10.27 -15.40
CA HIS A 9 -14.35 9.73 -16.06
C HIS A 9 -14.48 8.22 -16.33
N PHE A 10 -15.37 7.53 -15.60
CA PHE A 10 -15.66 6.12 -15.73
C PHE A 10 -16.75 5.80 -16.77
N ALA A 11 -17.60 6.75 -17.16
CA ALA A 11 -18.66 6.52 -18.15
C ALA A 11 -18.12 6.30 -19.57
N ASN A 12 -16.91 6.78 -19.86
CA ASN A 12 -16.20 6.58 -21.13
C ASN A 12 -15.11 5.50 -21.05
N MET A 13 -15.05 4.73 -19.96
CA MET A 13 -14.05 3.69 -19.79
C MET A 13 -14.41 2.47 -20.65
N ASP A 14 -13.46 2.02 -21.48
CA ASP A 14 -13.63 0.81 -22.29
C ASP A 14 -14.07 -0.38 -21.39
N PRO A 15 -15.18 -1.07 -21.73
CA PRO A 15 -15.79 -2.08 -20.86
C PRO A 15 -14.86 -3.26 -20.58
N ARG A 16 -13.94 -3.58 -21.49
CA ARG A 16 -12.92 -4.61 -21.28
C ARG A 16 -11.92 -4.18 -20.20
N THR A 17 -11.50 -2.92 -20.23
CA THR A 17 -10.60 -2.35 -19.21
C THR A 17 -11.26 -2.34 -17.84
N ALA A 18 -12.55 -1.97 -17.76
CA ALA A 18 -13.31 -2.01 -16.50
C ALA A 18 -13.39 -3.43 -15.92
N ALA A 19 -13.63 -4.44 -16.75
CA ALA A 19 -13.65 -5.84 -16.34
C ALA A 19 -12.28 -6.32 -15.83
N LEU A 20 -11.19 -5.95 -16.50
CA LEU A 20 -9.83 -6.28 -16.06
C LEU A 20 -9.49 -5.64 -14.71
N MET A 21 -9.86 -4.38 -14.49
CA MET A 21 -9.65 -3.71 -13.20
C MET A 21 -10.44 -4.37 -12.08
N LYS A 22 -11.70 -4.73 -12.32
CA LYS A 22 -12.54 -5.42 -11.33
C LYS A 22 -11.96 -6.79 -10.96
N ALA A 23 -11.53 -7.56 -11.96
CA ALA A 23 -10.87 -8.85 -11.75
C ALA A 23 -9.57 -8.71 -10.97
N ALA A 24 -8.74 -7.71 -11.33
CA ALA A 24 -7.53 -7.41 -10.60
C ALA A 24 -7.84 -7.04 -9.15
N LEU A 25 -8.81 -6.16 -8.89
CA LEU A 25 -9.17 -5.72 -7.54
C LEU A 25 -9.65 -6.88 -6.65
N ALA A 26 -10.42 -7.81 -7.23
CA ALA A 26 -10.92 -9.00 -6.54
C ALA A 26 -9.85 -10.08 -6.32
N ALA A 27 -8.71 -10.02 -7.01
CA ALA A 27 -7.66 -11.01 -6.85
C ALA A 27 -7.09 -10.98 -5.42
N PRO A 28 -6.93 -12.15 -4.77
CA PRO A 28 -6.57 -12.23 -3.37
C PRO A 28 -5.17 -11.67 -3.13
N LYS A 29 -5.01 -11.05 -1.96
CA LYS A 29 -3.70 -10.69 -1.44
C LYS A 29 -3.12 -11.91 -0.72
N THR A 30 -1.83 -12.16 -0.93
CA THR A 30 -1.17 -13.40 -0.50
C THR A 30 0.07 -13.13 0.35
N HIS A 31 0.55 -11.89 0.38
CA HIS A 31 1.74 -11.48 1.10
C HIS A 31 1.49 -10.18 1.83
N ALA A 32 2.07 -10.03 3.02
CA ALA A 32 2.08 -8.78 3.77
C ALA A 32 3.50 -8.42 4.18
N VAL A 33 3.81 -7.14 4.12
CA VAL A 33 5.00 -6.55 4.72
C VAL A 33 4.59 -5.89 6.03
N ILE A 34 5.25 -6.26 7.12
CA ILE A 34 5.03 -5.70 8.45
C ILE A 34 6.28 -4.90 8.82
N SER A 35 6.10 -3.59 9.00
CA SER A 35 7.13 -2.71 9.58
C SER A 35 6.81 -2.49 11.05
N THR A 36 7.75 -2.81 11.93
CA THR A 36 7.64 -2.54 13.36
C THR A 36 8.43 -1.28 13.71
N TYR A 37 7.82 -0.41 14.50
CA TYR A 37 8.44 0.82 14.99
C TYR A 37 8.94 0.67 16.44
N ALA A 38 9.81 1.58 16.86
CA ALA A 38 10.44 1.55 18.18
C ALA A 38 9.45 1.71 19.35
N ASP A 39 8.28 2.29 19.11
CA ASP A 39 7.19 2.39 20.09
C ASP A 39 6.32 1.12 20.17
N GLY A 40 6.67 0.07 19.40
CA GLY A 40 5.92 -1.17 19.31
C GLY A 40 4.75 -1.14 18.32
N SER A 41 4.45 0.03 17.72
CA SER A 41 3.42 0.10 16.69
C SER A 41 3.85 -0.64 15.42
N GLN A 42 2.87 -1.09 14.64
CA GLN A 42 3.10 -1.80 13.39
C GLN A 42 2.33 -1.17 12.25
N ARG A 43 2.95 -1.18 11.07
CA ARG A 43 2.30 -0.84 9.80
C ARG A 43 2.34 -2.03 8.88
N ARG A 44 1.21 -2.30 8.23
CA ARG A 44 1.02 -3.42 7.33
C ARG A 44 0.77 -2.97 5.90
N TYR A 45 1.46 -3.61 4.95
CA TYR A 45 1.26 -3.44 3.52
C TYR A 45 1.00 -4.80 2.86
N ASP A 46 -0.23 -5.01 2.39
CA ASP A 46 -0.62 -6.27 1.75
C ASP A 46 -0.53 -6.19 0.22
N THR A 47 -0.08 -7.28 -0.41
CA THR A 47 0.07 -7.40 -1.85
C THR A 47 -0.20 -8.82 -2.37
N ARG A 48 -0.32 -8.96 -3.69
CA ARG A 48 -0.76 -10.19 -4.36
C ARG A 48 0.37 -11.14 -4.75
N ASN A 49 1.63 -10.69 -4.65
CA ASN A 49 2.78 -11.50 -5.06
C ASN A 49 4.03 -11.15 -4.24
N ALA A 50 4.94 -12.14 -4.17
CA ALA A 50 6.18 -12.04 -3.43
C ALA A 50 7.09 -10.91 -3.94
N ALA A 51 7.18 -10.72 -5.25
CA ALA A 51 8.07 -9.70 -5.84
C ALA A 51 7.68 -8.28 -5.41
N SER A 52 6.38 -7.99 -5.37
CA SER A 52 5.86 -6.70 -4.91
C SER A 52 6.05 -6.52 -3.41
N ALA A 53 5.97 -7.60 -2.62
CA ALA A 53 6.25 -7.56 -1.19
C ALA A 53 7.73 -7.24 -0.94
N GLU A 54 8.62 -7.91 -1.67
CA GLU A 54 10.07 -7.71 -1.55
C GLU A 54 10.48 -6.28 -1.96
N ASN A 55 9.99 -5.79 -3.10
CA ASN A 55 10.26 -4.42 -3.55
C ASN A 55 9.84 -3.38 -2.49
N HIS A 56 8.69 -3.57 -1.85
CA HIS A 56 8.24 -2.71 -0.77
C HIS A 56 9.13 -2.84 0.46
N ALA A 57 9.43 -4.07 0.89
CA ALA A 57 10.27 -4.34 2.06
C ALA A 57 11.67 -3.76 1.92
N VAL A 58 12.28 -3.77 0.74
CA VAL A 58 13.57 -3.11 0.48
C VAL A 58 13.51 -1.61 0.81
N GLY A 59 12.43 -0.93 0.42
CA GLY A 59 12.22 0.49 0.74
C GLY A 59 12.09 0.74 2.23
N GLU A 60 11.39 -0.13 2.95
CA GLU A 60 11.23 -0.03 4.41
C GLU A 60 12.52 -0.37 5.17
N ARG A 61 13.26 -1.41 4.75
CA ARG A 61 14.54 -1.81 5.38
C ARG A 61 15.59 -0.69 5.31
N ARG A 62 15.61 0.11 4.23
CA ARG A 62 16.48 1.30 4.11
C ARG A 62 16.20 2.39 5.16
N LYS A 63 15.05 2.33 5.84
CA LYS A 63 14.65 3.28 6.88
C LYS A 63 14.98 2.82 8.29
N ILE A 64 15.42 1.57 8.46
CA ILE A 64 15.75 1.01 9.78
C ILE A 64 16.81 1.89 10.45
N GLY A 65 16.55 2.25 11.71
CA GLY A 65 17.45 3.10 12.51
C GLY A 65 17.40 4.60 12.18
N ARG A 66 16.59 5.03 11.20
CA ARG A 66 16.41 6.46 10.87
C ARG A 66 15.22 7.07 11.60
N ASP A 67 15.35 8.33 11.96
CA ASP A 67 14.24 9.13 12.48
C ASP A 67 13.41 9.66 11.31
N LEU A 68 12.13 9.29 11.31
CA LEU A 68 11.14 9.67 10.32
C LEU A 68 10.04 10.49 10.98
N ILE A 69 9.37 11.35 10.22
CA ILE A 69 8.16 12.02 10.69
C ILE A 69 6.96 11.16 10.30
N SER A 70 6.16 10.75 11.29
CA SER A 70 4.89 10.09 11.05
C SER A 70 3.91 11.07 10.41
N ARG A 71 3.28 10.66 9.32
CA ARG A 71 2.26 11.48 8.65
C ARG A 71 0.96 11.56 9.45
N GLU A 72 0.68 10.57 10.28
CA GLU A 72 -0.57 10.46 11.03
C GLU A 72 -0.53 11.29 12.31
N THR A 73 0.60 11.26 13.01
CA THR A 73 0.75 11.90 14.33
C THR A 73 1.63 13.15 14.31
N GLY A 74 2.41 13.36 13.24
CA GLY A 74 3.42 14.42 13.16
C GLY A 74 4.66 14.19 14.04
N GLY A 75 4.69 13.12 14.83
CA GLY A 75 5.81 12.79 15.73
C GLY A 75 6.95 12.05 15.04
N ILE A 76 8.09 11.94 15.73
CA ILE A 76 9.23 11.14 15.27
C ILE A 76 8.93 9.66 15.52
N VAL A 77 9.12 8.84 14.49
CA VAL A 77 9.05 7.38 14.55
C VAL A 77 10.32 6.78 13.96
N ARG A 78 10.70 5.60 14.46
CA ARG A 78 11.88 4.87 14.00
C ARG A 78 11.51 3.44 13.70
N VAL A 79 11.79 2.98 12.48
CA VAL A 79 11.59 1.58 12.08
C VAL A 79 12.69 0.73 12.70
N VAL A 80 12.32 -0.41 13.30
CA VAL A 80 13.26 -1.35 13.95
C VAL A 80 13.34 -2.70 13.24
N SER A 81 12.23 -3.18 12.67
CA SER A 81 12.22 -4.43 11.91
C SER A 81 11.23 -4.36 10.74
N VAL A 82 11.49 -5.17 9.72
CA VAL A 82 10.64 -5.31 8.53
C VAL A 82 10.61 -6.78 8.14
N GLU A 83 9.41 -7.35 8.10
CA GLU A 83 9.18 -8.77 7.83
C GLU A 83 8.18 -8.95 6.69
N ILE A 84 8.35 -10.01 5.90
CA ILE A 84 7.37 -10.44 4.89
C ILE A 84 6.73 -11.72 5.39
N VAL A 85 5.41 -11.73 5.48
CA VAL A 85 4.63 -12.89 5.92
C VAL A 85 3.63 -13.29 4.84
N PRO A 86 3.36 -14.59 4.66
CA PRO A 86 2.24 -15.02 3.85
C PRO A 86 0.91 -14.63 4.51
N ILE A 87 -0.08 -14.31 3.68
CA ILE A 87 -1.47 -14.13 4.09
C ILE A 87 -2.18 -15.44 3.75
N ALA A 88 -2.75 -16.10 4.75
CA ALA A 88 -3.54 -17.32 4.60
C ALA A 88 -4.90 -17.03 3.97
#